data_AF-A0A9D2JM82-F1
#
_entry.id   AF-A0A9D2JM82-F1
#
_cell.length_a   1.000
_cell.length_b   1.000
_cell.length_c   1.000
_cell.angle_alpha   90.00
_cell.angle_beta   90.00
_cell.angle_gamma   90.00
#
_symmetry.space_group_name_H-M   'P 1'
#
loop_
_entity.id
_entity.type
_entity.pdbx_description
1 polymer ?
#
loop_
_entity_poly.entity_id
_entity_poly.type
_entity_poly.pdbx_seq_one_letter_code
_entity_poly.pdbx_strand_id
1 'polypeptide(L)'
;MGNSKTKKAISSENKKLNKEKAAFKRRVYNVFSGAGFTYIPTNDKEMHIGLRRIEIDSMFVYKNIWLVCEDTVTSTGIRDHIRTKNEAVGEIKNNLPQFVNTLVALFPDKESLFTEYSTDRIKIIGLYISKREVPLASDDGKLFNNLTFVQPKTLNYFQWIVSCIKLSARNEIFRFLEIEDKDVGLISSSSENSTISAPIIYPKAFTGNKDGIRVVSFMMCAEDLLNTCYVLRKDNWSESIWLYQRLIEKSKIKSIRDFLEKKGEAFYNNIIVALPNGVVVKDAAGNYKKIDEISGLEGDCKLILPKKMNSICIIDGQHRIYAHYESGSNSKQEKEITKLRKQLHLLVTGLVFPENMPNADRVRIQSEIFLDINMNAKSVPQNVLLQIKRIGDPISDESLAQFVVEKLNKEGIFQNLFQMSSLDNGKIKTASIVRFALKYLVTASPAEEKQSLFTYWNGDKTAFNNKDEFSPTIMRSIEAQAQGYLS
;
A
#
# COMPACT_ATOMS: atom_id res chain seq x y z
N MET A 1 -36.06 -30.51 43.34
CA MET A 1 -36.73 -29.43 42.57
C MET A 1 -35.68 -28.41 42.16
N GLY A 2 -35.63 -28.11 40.86
CA GLY A 2 -34.47 -27.50 40.19
C GLY A 2 -34.26 -26.02 40.50
N ASN A 3 -33.00 -25.66 40.73
CA ASN A 3 -32.55 -24.29 40.93
C ASN A 3 -32.39 -23.61 39.56
N SER A 4 -33.45 -22.95 39.08
CA SER A 4 -33.43 -22.13 37.87
C SER A 4 -32.54 -20.91 38.08
N LYS A 5 -31.29 -20.95 37.61
CA LYS A 5 -30.43 -19.76 37.47
C LYS A 5 -31.02 -18.83 36.41
N THR A 6 -31.71 -17.79 36.86
CA THR A 6 -32.14 -16.65 36.05
C THR A 6 -30.91 -15.99 35.40
N LYS A 7 -30.76 -16.13 34.08
CA LYS A 7 -29.75 -15.40 33.29
C LYS A 7 -30.02 -13.89 33.44
N LYS A 8 -29.14 -13.17 34.13
CA LYS A 8 -29.14 -11.70 34.19
C LYS A 8 -29.21 -11.13 32.77
N ALA A 9 -30.23 -10.31 32.50
CA ALA A 9 -30.39 -9.68 31.20
C ALA A 9 -29.20 -8.74 30.92
N ILE A 10 -28.51 -8.97 29.80
CA ILE A 10 -27.40 -8.11 29.35
C ILE A 10 -27.97 -6.71 29.06
N SER A 11 -27.38 -5.66 29.64
CA SER A 11 -27.77 -4.27 29.42
C SER A 11 -27.70 -3.87 27.94
N SER A 12 -28.50 -2.89 27.52
CA SER A 12 -28.56 -2.38 26.13
C SER A 12 -27.20 -1.91 25.62
N GLU A 13 -26.39 -1.27 26.47
CA GLU A 13 -25.04 -0.81 26.15
C GLU A 13 -24.07 -1.97 25.92
N ASN A 14 -24.09 -3.00 26.77
CA ASN A 14 -23.27 -4.19 26.60
C ASN A 14 -23.64 -4.96 25.32
N LYS A 15 -24.94 -5.00 24.97
CA LYS A 15 -25.38 -5.56 23.68
C LYS A 15 -24.83 -4.76 22.49
N LYS A 16 -24.82 -3.43 22.56
CA LYS A 16 -24.28 -2.55 21.51
C LYS A 16 -22.77 -2.76 21.33
N LEU A 17 -22.01 -2.78 22.42
CA LEU A 17 -20.56 -3.03 22.40
C LEU A 17 -20.21 -4.42 21.85
N ASN A 18 -20.97 -5.45 22.23
CA ASN A 18 -20.74 -6.81 21.69
C ASN A 18 -21.03 -6.89 20.18
N LYS A 19 -22.11 -6.25 19.72
CA LYS A 19 -22.41 -6.15 18.29
C LYS A 19 -21.30 -5.40 17.54
N GLU A 20 -20.75 -4.36 18.16
CA GLU A 20 -19.65 -3.57 17.61
C GLU A 20 -18.36 -4.38 17.47
N LYS A 21 -17.96 -5.10 18.53
CA LYS A 21 -16.82 -6.03 18.52
C LYS A 21 -16.98 -7.11 17.45
N ALA A 22 -18.15 -7.74 17.37
CA ALA A 22 -18.43 -8.78 16.39
C ALA A 22 -18.36 -8.25 14.94
N ALA A 23 -18.89 -7.05 14.69
CA ALA A 23 -18.79 -6.41 13.37
C ALA A 23 -17.34 -6.07 13.01
N PHE A 24 -16.53 -5.63 13.99
CA PHE A 24 -15.12 -5.35 13.79
C PHE A 24 -14.30 -6.61 13.51
N LYS A 25 -14.45 -7.67 14.31
CA LYS A 25 -13.80 -8.97 14.06
C LYS A 25 -14.15 -9.55 12.68
N ARG A 26 -15.43 -9.48 12.27
CA ARG A 26 -15.86 -9.89 10.93
C ARG A 26 -15.19 -9.07 9.83
N ARG A 27 -14.99 -7.78 10.06
CA ARG A 27 -14.33 -6.89 9.10
C ARG A 27 -12.86 -7.27 8.92
N VAL A 28 -12.15 -7.51 10.01
CA VAL A 28 -10.75 -8.00 10.00
C VAL A 28 -10.66 -9.33 9.27
N TYR A 29 -11.53 -10.29 9.64
CA TYR A 29 -11.64 -11.59 8.98
C TYR A 29 -11.83 -11.46 7.45
N ASN A 30 -12.76 -10.62 7.01
CA ASN A 30 -13.05 -10.42 5.59
C ASN A 30 -11.88 -9.82 4.81
N VAL A 31 -11.07 -8.97 5.45
CA VAL A 31 -9.87 -8.37 4.84
C VAL A 31 -8.82 -9.44 4.58
N PHE A 32 -8.36 -10.15 5.61
CA PHE A 32 -7.26 -11.08 5.45
C PHE A 32 -7.67 -12.36 4.73
N SER A 33 -8.86 -12.92 5.02
CA SER A 33 -9.36 -14.07 4.27
C SER A 33 -9.65 -13.71 2.81
N GLY A 34 -10.14 -12.50 2.55
CA GLY A 34 -10.37 -11.99 1.20
C GLY A 34 -9.08 -11.73 0.41
N ALA A 35 -7.94 -11.58 1.08
CA ALA A 35 -6.60 -11.54 0.50
C ALA A 35 -5.93 -12.94 0.42
N GLY A 36 -6.64 -14.01 0.79
CA GLY A 36 -6.18 -15.38 0.66
C GLY A 36 -5.41 -15.94 1.84
N PHE A 37 -5.44 -15.29 3.01
CA PHE A 37 -4.93 -15.90 4.22
C PHE A 37 -5.95 -16.89 4.79
N THR A 38 -5.47 -18.01 5.31
CA THR A 38 -6.27 -19.00 6.03
C THR A 38 -6.48 -18.55 7.47
N TYR A 39 -7.74 -18.42 7.88
CA TYR A 39 -8.10 -18.02 9.25
C TYR A 39 -7.97 -19.19 10.24
N ILE A 40 -7.35 -18.93 11.38
CA ILE A 40 -7.21 -19.85 12.51
C ILE A 40 -7.99 -19.26 13.71
N PRO A 41 -9.02 -19.96 14.22
CA PRO A 41 -9.88 -19.43 15.29
C PRO A 41 -9.23 -19.61 16.67
N THR A 42 -8.25 -18.76 16.97
CA THR A 42 -7.50 -18.74 18.26
C THR A 42 -8.22 -18.01 19.39
N ASN A 43 -9.30 -17.28 19.09
CA ASN A 43 -10.09 -16.54 20.08
C ASN A 43 -10.53 -17.45 21.25
N ASP A 44 -10.46 -16.95 22.48
CA ASP A 44 -10.80 -17.68 23.71
C ASP A 44 -9.96 -18.96 23.95
N LYS A 45 -8.83 -19.14 23.23
CA LYS A 45 -7.87 -20.23 23.46
C LYS A 45 -6.60 -19.70 24.10
N GLU A 46 -6.43 -19.99 25.39
CA GLU A 46 -5.21 -19.65 26.13
C GLU A 46 -4.08 -20.62 25.78
N MET A 47 -2.87 -20.08 25.62
CA MET A 47 -1.65 -20.82 25.32
C MET A 47 -0.56 -20.42 26.30
N HIS A 48 0.20 -21.40 26.81
CA HIS A 48 1.39 -21.13 27.62
C HIS A 48 2.62 -21.21 26.72
N ILE A 49 3.20 -20.06 26.39
CA ILE A 49 4.34 -19.92 25.47
C ILE A 49 5.44 -19.16 26.19
N GLY A 50 6.64 -19.76 26.26
CA GLY A 50 7.72 -19.24 27.07
C GLY A 50 7.28 -19.04 28.52
N LEU A 51 7.44 -17.82 29.01
CA LEU A 51 7.10 -17.46 30.40
C LEU A 51 5.69 -16.86 30.57
N ARG A 52 4.87 -16.84 29.50
CA ARG A 52 3.59 -16.14 29.52
C ARG A 52 2.41 -17.03 29.16
N ARG A 53 1.27 -16.70 29.77
CA ARG A 53 -0.05 -17.11 29.29
C ARG A 53 -0.52 -16.08 28.27
N ILE A 54 -0.74 -16.53 27.04
CA ILE A 54 -1.06 -15.70 25.88
C ILE A 54 -2.43 -16.08 25.33
N GLU A 55 -3.19 -15.08 24.92
CA GLU A 55 -4.42 -15.22 24.14
C GLU A 55 -4.30 -14.33 22.90
N ILE A 56 -4.64 -14.91 21.75
CA ILE A 56 -4.58 -14.26 20.44
C ILE A 56 -6.01 -14.16 19.89
N ASP A 57 -6.50 -12.96 19.60
CA ASP A 57 -7.85 -12.74 19.07
C ASP A 57 -8.08 -13.49 17.74
N SER A 58 -7.13 -13.36 16.81
CA SER A 58 -7.19 -14.05 15.54
C SER A 58 -5.80 -14.31 14.96
N MET A 59 -5.68 -15.37 14.17
CA MET A 59 -4.46 -15.68 13.44
C MET A 59 -4.80 -15.96 11.96
N PHE A 60 -3.95 -15.49 11.06
CA PHE A 60 -4.10 -15.64 9.63
C PHE A 60 -2.80 -16.16 9.01
N VAL A 61 -2.89 -17.26 8.26
CA VAL A 61 -1.72 -17.95 7.70
C VAL A 61 -1.75 -17.90 6.18
N TYR A 62 -0.67 -17.42 5.57
CA TYR A 62 -0.42 -17.58 4.14
C TYR A 62 0.98 -18.13 3.94
N LYS A 63 1.08 -19.40 3.55
CA LYS A 63 2.35 -20.13 3.50
C LYS A 63 3.08 -19.99 4.86
N ASN A 64 4.35 -19.59 4.83
CA ASN A 64 5.17 -19.31 6.00
C ASN A 64 4.97 -17.90 6.61
N ILE A 65 4.09 -17.06 6.07
CA ILE A 65 3.76 -15.74 6.63
C ILE A 65 2.57 -15.86 7.57
N TRP A 66 2.80 -15.64 8.86
CA TRP A 66 1.81 -15.84 9.92
C TRP A 66 1.51 -14.51 10.60
N LEU A 67 0.27 -14.06 10.48
CA LEU A 67 -0.23 -12.84 11.12
C LEU A 67 -0.89 -13.21 12.44
N VAL A 68 -0.36 -12.68 13.53
CA VAL A 68 -0.91 -12.79 14.89
C VAL A 68 -1.60 -11.49 15.21
N CYS A 69 -2.93 -11.49 15.24
CA CYS A 69 -3.73 -10.27 15.30
C CYS A 69 -4.35 -10.06 16.69
N GLU A 70 -4.29 -8.83 17.15
CA GLU A 70 -5.04 -8.29 18.28
C GLU A 70 -6.06 -7.25 17.76
N ASP A 71 -7.34 -7.48 18.03
CA ASP A 71 -8.45 -6.67 17.51
C ASP A 71 -9.11 -5.86 18.66
N THR A 72 -8.81 -4.57 18.76
CA THR A 72 -9.34 -3.73 19.84
C THR A 72 -10.39 -2.71 19.39
N VAL A 73 -11.40 -2.54 20.25
CA VAL A 73 -12.37 -1.42 20.19
C VAL A 73 -12.24 -0.47 21.39
N THR A 74 -11.34 -0.79 22.32
CA THR A 74 -11.18 -0.10 23.61
C THR A 74 -10.28 1.12 23.44
N SER A 75 -10.64 2.24 24.08
CA SER A 75 -9.82 3.46 24.12
C SER A 75 -9.20 3.74 25.50
N THR A 76 -9.59 3.00 26.53
CA THR A 76 -9.09 3.14 27.91
C THR A 76 -7.92 2.19 28.18
N GLY A 77 -6.87 2.65 28.86
CA GLY A 77 -5.72 1.80 29.21
C GLY A 77 -4.94 1.27 28.00
N ILE A 78 -5.03 1.96 26.85
CA ILE A 78 -4.56 1.43 25.57
C ILE A 78 -3.05 1.16 25.54
N ARG A 79 -2.25 1.96 26.26
CA ARG A 79 -0.78 1.81 26.28
C ARG A 79 -0.33 0.54 27.00
N ASP A 80 -0.95 0.21 28.14
CA ASP A 80 -0.69 -1.05 28.85
C ASP A 80 -1.16 -2.26 28.06
N HIS A 81 -2.29 -2.12 27.36
CA HIS A 81 -2.78 -3.15 26.46
C HIS A 81 -1.78 -3.44 25.33
N ILE A 82 -1.32 -2.38 24.65
CA ILE A 82 -0.29 -2.48 23.60
C ILE A 82 0.98 -3.13 24.14
N ARG A 83 1.49 -2.69 25.29
CA ARG A 83 2.68 -3.27 25.93
C ARG A 83 2.54 -4.77 26.17
N THR A 84 1.43 -5.17 26.78
CA THR A 84 1.15 -6.58 27.09
C THR A 84 1.13 -7.44 25.82
N LYS A 85 0.52 -6.93 24.75
CA LYS A 85 0.40 -7.64 23.46
C LYS A 85 1.73 -7.65 22.69
N ASN A 86 2.52 -6.58 22.78
CA ASN A 86 3.87 -6.52 22.23
C ASN A 86 4.79 -7.57 22.86
N GLU A 87 4.76 -7.68 24.19
CA GLU A 87 5.51 -8.70 24.92
C GLU A 87 5.04 -10.11 24.56
N ALA A 88 3.72 -10.32 24.42
CA ALA A 88 3.17 -11.62 24.01
C ALA A 88 3.64 -12.04 22.61
N VAL A 89 3.62 -11.14 21.62
CA VAL A 89 4.17 -11.44 20.29
C VAL A 89 5.68 -11.68 20.34
N GLY A 90 6.41 -10.96 21.21
CA GLY A 90 7.83 -11.22 21.47
C GLY A 90 8.08 -12.64 21.97
N GLU A 91 7.32 -13.11 22.95
CA GLU A 91 7.42 -14.49 23.45
C GLU A 91 7.08 -15.54 22.38
N ILE A 92 6.08 -15.28 21.53
CA ILE A 92 5.75 -16.16 20.40
C ILE A 92 6.93 -16.27 19.44
N LYS A 93 7.56 -15.15 19.08
CA LYS A 93 8.73 -15.12 18.19
C LYS A 93 9.91 -15.88 18.80
N ASN A 94 10.17 -15.68 20.09
CA ASN A 94 11.30 -16.31 20.79
C ASN A 94 11.09 -17.81 21.04
N ASN A 95 9.84 -18.28 21.14
CA ASN A 95 9.50 -19.67 21.44
C ASN A 95 8.67 -20.31 20.31
N LEU A 96 9.03 -20.02 19.06
CA LEU A 96 8.26 -20.41 17.89
C LEU A 96 8.01 -21.93 17.77
N PRO A 97 8.98 -22.84 18.02
CA PRO A 97 8.72 -24.28 17.99
C PRO A 97 7.65 -24.72 19.01
N GLN A 98 7.68 -24.15 20.23
CA GLN A 98 6.65 -24.40 21.24
C GLN A 98 5.29 -23.89 20.78
N PHE A 99 5.26 -22.71 20.13
CA PHE A 99 4.03 -22.15 19.60
C PHE A 99 3.42 -23.01 18.49
N VAL A 100 4.23 -23.49 17.55
CA VAL A 100 3.78 -24.42 16.49
C VAL A 100 3.21 -25.71 17.08
N ASN A 101 3.92 -26.35 18.00
CA ASN A 101 3.44 -27.58 18.66
C ASN A 101 2.11 -27.36 19.41
N THR A 102 1.99 -26.20 20.07
CA THR A 102 0.73 -25.82 20.76
C THR A 102 -0.42 -25.65 19.76
N LEU A 103 -0.18 -25.02 18.61
CA LEU A 103 -1.19 -24.87 17.56
C LEU A 103 -1.62 -26.21 16.96
N VAL A 104 -0.67 -27.12 16.70
CA VAL A 104 -0.98 -28.48 16.22
C VAL A 104 -1.87 -29.22 17.21
N ALA A 105 -1.56 -29.15 18.51
CA ALA A 105 -2.38 -29.76 19.56
C ALA A 105 -3.80 -29.15 19.64
N LEU A 106 -3.93 -27.84 19.46
CA LEU A 106 -5.22 -27.13 19.51
C LEU A 106 -6.07 -27.28 18.24
N PHE A 107 -5.44 -27.61 17.11
CA PHE A 107 -6.06 -27.70 15.79
C PHE A 107 -5.41 -28.83 14.96
N PRO A 108 -5.60 -30.11 15.37
CA PRO A 108 -4.96 -31.24 14.71
C PRO A 108 -5.40 -31.39 13.24
N ASP A 109 -6.60 -30.90 12.88
CA ASP A 109 -7.10 -30.85 11.51
C ASP A 109 -6.29 -29.94 10.57
N LYS A 110 -5.43 -29.07 11.14
CA LYS A 110 -4.58 -28.12 10.41
C LYS A 110 -3.09 -28.38 10.60
N GLU A 111 -2.70 -29.55 11.10
CA GLU A 111 -1.30 -29.89 11.32
C GLU A 111 -0.44 -29.67 10.07
N SER A 112 -0.94 -30.09 8.91
CA SER A 112 -0.24 -29.90 7.62
C SER A 112 0.03 -28.43 7.30
N LEU A 113 -0.89 -27.52 7.65
CA LEU A 113 -0.71 -26.08 7.45
C LEU A 113 0.40 -25.51 8.35
N PHE A 114 0.51 -26.00 9.59
CA PHE A 114 1.50 -25.51 10.55
C PHE A 114 2.89 -26.11 10.35
N THR A 115 2.97 -27.27 9.71
CA THR A 115 4.21 -28.04 9.51
C THR A 115 4.71 -28.03 8.06
N GLU A 116 3.99 -27.36 7.14
CA GLU A 116 4.40 -27.22 5.72
C GLU A 116 5.79 -26.58 5.58
N TYR A 117 6.15 -25.68 6.49
CA TYR A 117 7.43 -24.97 6.49
C TYR A 117 8.19 -25.25 7.78
N SER A 118 9.52 -25.31 7.68
CA SER A 118 10.39 -25.38 8.84
C SER A 118 10.26 -24.10 9.70
N THR A 119 10.49 -24.22 11.00
CA THR A 119 10.28 -23.11 11.95
C THR A 119 11.15 -21.90 11.65
N ASP A 120 12.35 -22.09 11.10
CA ASP A 120 13.25 -21.01 10.67
C ASP A 120 12.72 -20.22 9.45
N ARG A 121 11.80 -20.80 8.68
CA ARG A 121 11.15 -20.14 7.55
C ARG A 121 9.89 -19.40 7.94
N ILE A 122 9.29 -19.69 9.10
CA ILE A 122 8.04 -19.05 9.53
C ILE A 122 8.33 -17.61 9.98
N LYS A 123 7.67 -16.64 9.33
CA LYS A 123 7.74 -15.21 9.67
C LYS A 123 6.49 -14.80 10.45
N ILE A 124 6.64 -14.61 11.76
CA ILE A 124 5.58 -14.10 12.64
C ILE A 124 5.52 -12.57 12.57
N ILE A 125 4.34 -12.04 12.24
CA ILE A 125 4.06 -10.61 12.23
C ILE A 125 2.90 -10.33 13.19
N GLY A 126 3.17 -9.56 14.25
CA GLY A 126 2.15 -9.13 15.20
C GLY A 126 1.39 -7.92 14.65
N LEU A 127 0.07 -8.02 14.51
CA LEU A 127 -0.77 -6.92 14.06
C LEU A 127 -1.62 -6.40 15.22
N TYR A 128 -1.49 -5.11 15.52
CA TYR A 128 -2.38 -4.42 16.44
C TYR A 128 -3.42 -3.63 15.66
N ILE A 129 -4.65 -4.15 15.60
CA ILE A 129 -5.72 -3.66 14.75
C ILE A 129 -6.74 -2.92 15.60
N SER A 130 -6.74 -1.60 15.48
CA SER A 130 -7.61 -0.74 16.29
C SER A 130 -8.77 -0.18 15.49
N LYS A 131 -9.97 -0.23 16.06
CA LYS A 131 -11.14 0.43 15.48
C LYS A 131 -11.07 1.96 15.56
N ARG A 132 -10.39 2.49 16.57
CA ARG A 132 -10.20 3.92 16.82
C ARG A 132 -8.75 4.28 16.57
N GLU A 133 -8.48 5.53 16.23
CA GLU A 133 -7.10 5.97 16.09
C GLU A 133 -6.36 5.82 17.41
N VAL A 134 -5.18 5.22 17.33
CA VAL A 134 -4.26 5.11 18.46
C VAL A 134 -3.23 6.20 18.27
N PRO A 135 -3.15 7.20 19.18
CA PRO A 135 -2.08 8.19 19.14
C PRO A 135 -0.77 7.48 19.45
N LEU A 136 0.14 7.47 18.48
CA LEU A 136 1.48 6.90 18.61
C LEU A 136 2.49 8.06 18.60
N ALA A 137 3.37 8.10 19.59
CA ALA A 137 4.51 9.00 19.61
C ALA A 137 5.58 8.52 18.61
N SER A 138 6.50 9.41 18.23
CA SER A 138 7.59 9.08 17.30
C SER A 138 8.45 7.89 17.74
N ASP A 139 8.60 7.68 19.05
CA ASP A 139 9.40 6.59 19.62
C ASP A 139 8.59 5.31 19.91
N ASP A 140 7.27 5.33 19.77
CA ASP A 140 6.43 4.17 20.06
C ASP A 140 6.73 2.99 19.12
N GLY A 141 7.21 3.26 17.89
CA GLY A 141 7.67 2.21 16.97
C GLY A 141 8.89 1.43 17.49
N LYS A 142 9.79 2.09 18.23
CA LYS A 142 10.93 1.42 18.87
C LYS A 142 10.50 0.66 20.12
N LEU A 143 9.57 1.25 20.88
CA LEU A 143 9.06 0.65 22.11
C LEU A 143 8.22 -0.61 21.84
N PHE A 144 7.44 -0.61 20.76
CA PHE A 144 6.53 -1.69 20.39
C PHE A 144 6.96 -2.37 19.08
N ASN A 145 8.24 -2.69 18.99
CA ASN A 145 8.88 -3.26 17.79
C ASN A 145 8.36 -4.65 17.38
N ASN A 146 7.56 -5.33 18.21
CA ASN A 146 6.93 -6.59 17.84
C ASN A 146 5.56 -6.42 17.18
N LEU A 147 5.01 -5.20 17.18
CA LEU A 147 3.68 -4.90 16.64
C LEU A 147 3.75 -3.95 15.45
N THR A 148 3.01 -4.29 14.40
CA THR A 148 2.66 -3.40 13.31
C THR A 148 1.23 -2.88 13.54
N PHE A 149 1.07 -1.56 13.61
CA PHE A 149 -0.23 -0.95 13.89
C PHE A 149 -1.08 -0.82 12.62
N VAL A 150 -2.24 -1.47 12.61
CA VAL A 150 -3.25 -1.32 11.56
C VAL A 150 -4.30 -0.33 12.05
N GLN A 151 -4.06 0.95 11.74
CA GLN A 151 -4.96 2.04 12.06
C GLN A 151 -6.27 1.97 11.24
N PRO A 152 -7.35 2.65 11.65
CA PRO A 152 -8.63 2.62 10.94
C PRO A 152 -8.52 2.97 9.45
N LYS A 153 -7.70 3.97 9.09
CA LYS A 153 -7.41 4.35 7.69
C LYS A 153 -6.84 3.18 6.88
N THR A 154 -5.84 2.49 7.44
CA THR A 154 -5.21 1.31 6.82
C THR A 154 -6.23 0.19 6.61
N LEU A 155 -7.04 -0.13 7.62
CA LEU A 155 -8.08 -1.16 7.51
C LEU A 155 -9.18 -0.77 6.50
N ASN A 156 -9.55 0.52 6.41
CA ASN A 156 -10.47 1.05 5.39
C ASN A 156 -9.91 0.80 3.99
N TYR A 157 -8.63 1.13 3.77
CA TYR A 157 -7.96 0.92 2.50
C TYR A 157 -7.89 -0.57 2.12
N PHE A 158 -7.45 -1.45 3.03
CA PHE A 158 -7.40 -2.88 2.77
C PHE A 158 -8.77 -3.45 2.45
N GLN A 159 -9.80 -3.08 3.20
CA GLN A 159 -11.16 -3.50 2.90
C GLN A 159 -11.60 -3.05 1.51
N TRP A 160 -11.30 -1.82 1.11
CA TRP A 160 -11.64 -1.30 -0.21
C TRP A 160 -10.95 -2.12 -1.31
N ILE A 161 -9.63 -2.27 -1.23
CA ILE A 161 -8.82 -2.98 -2.23
C ILE A 161 -9.21 -4.45 -2.30
N VAL A 162 -9.34 -5.17 -1.18
CA VAL A 162 -9.81 -6.56 -1.13
C VAL A 162 -11.19 -6.70 -1.77
N SER A 163 -12.08 -5.73 -1.56
CA SER A 163 -13.41 -5.75 -2.18
C SER A 163 -13.38 -5.58 -3.72
N CYS A 164 -12.30 -4.98 -4.24
CA CYS A 164 -12.08 -4.71 -5.66
C CYS A 164 -11.34 -5.84 -6.37
N ILE A 165 -10.26 -6.36 -5.77
CA ILE A 165 -9.30 -7.27 -6.43
C ILE A 165 -9.02 -8.57 -5.66
N LYS A 166 -9.78 -8.86 -4.60
CA LYS A 166 -9.79 -10.17 -3.92
C LYS A 166 -8.39 -10.65 -3.53
N LEU A 167 -8.00 -11.87 -3.91
CA LEU A 167 -6.74 -12.49 -3.46
C LEU A 167 -5.52 -11.69 -3.89
N SER A 168 -5.59 -11.01 -5.04
CA SER A 168 -4.49 -10.15 -5.53
C SER A 168 -4.25 -8.91 -4.65
N ALA A 169 -5.17 -8.56 -3.74
CA ALA A 169 -4.94 -7.54 -2.73
C ALA A 169 -3.82 -7.90 -1.74
N ARG A 170 -3.41 -9.18 -1.67
CA ARG A 170 -2.33 -9.65 -0.81
C ARG A 170 -1.03 -8.88 -1.05
N ASN A 171 -0.71 -8.52 -2.30
CA ASN A 171 0.51 -7.79 -2.62
C ASN A 171 0.54 -6.40 -1.96
N GLU A 172 -0.63 -5.77 -1.77
CA GLU A 172 -0.75 -4.49 -1.06
C GLU A 172 -0.56 -4.66 0.45
N ILE A 173 -1.04 -5.77 1.03
CA ILE A 173 -0.79 -6.12 2.43
C ILE A 173 0.69 -6.43 2.62
N PHE A 174 1.31 -7.19 1.73
CA PHE A 174 2.75 -7.49 1.77
C PHE A 174 3.58 -6.23 1.66
N ARG A 175 3.20 -5.28 0.80
CA ARG A 175 3.85 -3.98 0.70
C ARG A 175 3.74 -3.16 2.00
N PHE A 176 2.59 -3.22 2.68
CA PHE A 176 2.43 -2.57 4.00
C PHE A 176 3.27 -3.24 5.09
N LEU A 177 3.42 -4.56 5.03
CA LEU A 177 4.16 -5.38 6.00
C LEU A 177 5.65 -5.56 5.66
N GLU A 178 6.12 -4.93 4.58
CA GLU A 178 7.51 -5.02 4.11
C GLU A 178 7.97 -6.47 3.88
N ILE A 179 7.09 -7.23 3.27
CA ILE A 179 7.37 -8.61 2.87
C ILE A 179 7.91 -8.59 1.44
N GLU A 180 9.03 -9.27 1.22
CA GLU A 180 9.65 -9.45 -0.10
C GLU A 180 9.45 -10.88 -0.64
N ASP A 181 9.75 -11.12 -1.92
CA ASP A 181 9.56 -12.45 -2.53
C ASP A 181 10.37 -13.54 -1.83
N LYS A 182 11.58 -13.21 -1.39
CA LYS A 182 12.47 -14.12 -0.65
C LYS A 182 11.90 -14.59 0.69
N ASP A 183 10.95 -13.82 1.24
CA ASP A 183 10.31 -14.13 2.52
C ASP A 183 9.17 -15.13 2.36
N VAL A 184 8.66 -15.38 1.15
CA VAL A 184 7.38 -16.07 0.95
C VAL A 184 7.56 -17.42 0.26
N GLY A 185 7.12 -18.47 0.93
CA GLY A 185 7.17 -19.84 0.45
C GLY A 185 8.57 -20.45 0.52
N LEU A 186 8.77 -21.47 -0.32
CA LEU A 186 10.03 -22.19 -0.45
C LEU A 186 11.07 -21.33 -1.15
N ILE A 187 12.33 -21.47 -0.73
CA ILE A 187 13.46 -20.85 -1.41
C ILE A 187 13.59 -21.52 -2.77
N SER A 188 13.57 -20.73 -3.83
CA SER A 188 13.78 -21.20 -5.19
C SER A 188 15.18 -20.81 -5.66
N SER A 189 15.88 -21.72 -6.34
CA SER A 189 17.13 -21.43 -7.05
C SER A 189 16.90 -20.79 -8.43
N SER A 190 15.66 -20.47 -8.79
CA SER A 190 15.29 -19.85 -10.06
C SER A 190 15.81 -18.42 -10.18
N SER A 191 16.03 -17.95 -11.41
CA SER A 191 16.52 -16.60 -11.68
C SER A 191 15.64 -15.52 -11.07
N GLU A 192 16.25 -14.59 -10.32
CA GLU A 192 15.60 -13.40 -9.75
C GLU A 192 15.19 -12.37 -10.80
N ASN A 193 15.51 -12.61 -12.07
CA ASN A 193 15.24 -11.72 -13.19
C ASN A 193 14.28 -12.36 -14.18
N SER A 194 13.40 -11.53 -14.74
CA SER A 194 12.58 -11.84 -15.92
C SER A 194 13.26 -11.28 -17.16
N THR A 195 13.17 -12.03 -18.27
CA THR A 195 13.72 -11.61 -19.56
C THR A 195 12.57 -11.35 -20.52
N ILE A 196 12.48 -10.12 -20.99
CA ILE A 196 11.53 -9.70 -22.01
C ILE A 196 12.24 -9.80 -23.37
N SER A 197 11.65 -10.60 -24.25
CA SER A 197 12.14 -10.77 -25.62
C SER A 197 11.60 -9.65 -26.52
N ALA A 198 12.46 -9.08 -27.35
CA ALA A 198 12.12 -8.03 -28.31
C ALA A 198 11.49 -6.75 -27.68
N PRO A 199 12.14 -6.10 -26.71
CA PRO A 199 11.77 -4.75 -26.30
C PRO A 199 12.08 -3.75 -27.42
N ILE A 200 11.29 -2.69 -27.53
CA ILE A 200 11.59 -1.52 -28.35
C ILE A 200 12.20 -0.47 -27.42
N ILE A 201 13.52 -0.30 -27.48
CA ILE A 201 14.23 0.73 -26.71
C ILE A 201 14.28 2.00 -27.57
N TYR A 202 13.72 3.09 -27.05
CA TYR A 202 13.61 4.32 -27.83
C TYR A 202 14.97 5.04 -27.83
N PRO A 203 15.45 5.47 -29.01
CA PRO A 203 16.56 6.42 -29.10
C PRO A 203 16.23 7.70 -28.32
N LYS A 204 17.23 8.30 -27.67
CA LYS A 204 17.06 9.53 -26.88
C LYS A 204 16.42 10.66 -27.71
N ALA A 205 16.76 10.74 -28.99
CA ALA A 205 16.21 11.74 -29.91
C ALA A 205 14.70 11.59 -30.18
N PHE A 206 14.11 10.40 -29.98
CA PHE A 206 12.70 10.14 -30.32
C PHE A 206 11.72 10.58 -29.23
N THR A 207 12.18 10.69 -27.98
CA THR A 207 11.32 10.99 -26.84
C THR A 207 11.35 12.47 -26.46
N GLY A 208 12.36 13.22 -26.90
CA GLY A 208 12.51 14.64 -26.55
C GLY A 208 12.75 14.89 -25.06
N ASN A 209 12.95 13.84 -24.25
CA ASN A 209 13.15 13.94 -22.81
C ASN A 209 14.52 14.55 -22.49
N LYS A 210 14.53 15.62 -21.70
CA LYS A 210 15.77 16.32 -21.30
C LYS A 210 16.38 15.80 -19.99
N ASP A 211 15.62 15.04 -19.21
CA ASP A 211 16.00 14.63 -17.84
C ASP A 211 16.73 13.27 -17.76
N GLY A 212 17.29 12.80 -18.88
CA GLY A 212 17.98 11.50 -18.95
C GLY A 212 17.06 10.27 -18.87
N ILE A 213 15.74 10.46 -18.87
CA ILE A 213 14.76 9.36 -18.81
C ILE A 213 14.72 8.59 -20.12
N ARG A 214 14.89 7.28 -20.03
CA ARG A 214 14.76 6.34 -21.16
C ARG A 214 13.37 5.75 -21.22
N VAL A 215 12.90 5.50 -22.43
CA VAL A 215 11.59 4.89 -22.68
C VAL A 215 11.82 3.56 -23.39
N VAL A 216 11.12 2.53 -22.93
CA VAL A 216 11.12 1.19 -23.54
C VAL A 216 9.68 0.71 -23.68
N SER A 217 9.33 0.10 -24.82
CA SER A 217 8.04 -0.55 -25.01
C SER A 217 8.22 -2.05 -25.13
N PHE A 218 7.37 -2.83 -24.47
CA PHE A 218 7.44 -4.29 -24.51
C PHE A 218 6.12 -4.94 -24.13
N MET A 219 5.96 -6.22 -24.47
CA MET A 219 4.81 -7.02 -24.06
C MET A 219 5.13 -7.78 -22.77
N MET A 220 4.23 -7.75 -21.80
CA MET A 220 4.37 -8.51 -20.55
C MET A 220 3.07 -9.21 -20.20
N CYS A 221 3.13 -10.46 -19.75
CA CYS A 221 1.92 -11.21 -19.41
C CYS A 221 1.21 -10.54 -18.22
N ALA A 222 -0.13 -10.62 -18.22
CA ALA A 222 -0.93 -10.02 -17.18
C ALA A 222 -0.64 -10.58 -15.77
N GLU A 223 -0.30 -11.87 -15.67
CA GLU A 223 0.07 -12.51 -14.40
C GLU A 223 1.34 -11.90 -13.79
N ASP A 224 2.42 -11.78 -14.57
CA ASP A 224 3.66 -11.22 -14.08
C ASP A 224 3.47 -9.74 -13.70
N LEU A 225 2.76 -8.95 -14.52
CA LEU A 225 2.46 -7.55 -14.16
C LEU A 225 1.67 -7.45 -12.86
N LEU A 226 0.61 -8.25 -12.69
CA LEU A 226 -0.21 -8.26 -11.48
C LEU A 226 0.60 -8.60 -10.22
N ASN A 227 1.60 -9.48 -10.37
CA ASN A 227 2.45 -9.94 -9.27
C ASN A 227 3.59 -8.96 -8.94
N THR A 228 4.08 -8.18 -9.90
CA THR A 228 5.21 -7.26 -9.69
C THR A 228 4.81 -5.80 -9.53
N CYS A 229 3.58 -5.42 -9.89
CA CYS A 229 3.18 -4.02 -9.90
C CYS A 229 2.72 -3.46 -8.55
N TYR A 230 2.80 -2.14 -8.41
CA TYR A 230 2.15 -1.38 -7.35
C TYR A 230 1.64 -0.03 -7.87
N VAL A 231 0.84 0.66 -7.06
CA VAL A 231 0.30 2.00 -7.39
C VAL A 231 0.52 2.98 -6.23
N LEU A 232 0.89 4.21 -6.55
CA LEU A 232 1.03 5.32 -5.59
C LEU A 232 -0.33 6.01 -5.34
N ARG A 233 -1.25 5.30 -4.68
CA ARG A 233 -2.60 5.81 -4.39
C ARG A 233 -2.60 6.76 -3.21
N LYS A 234 -3.15 7.96 -3.39
CA LYS A 234 -3.28 9.00 -2.34
C LYS A 234 -3.92 8.46 -1.07
N ASP A 235 -4.98 7.67 -1.22
CA ASP A 235 -5.82 7.21 -0.12
C ASP A 235 -5.34 5.89 0.51
N ASN A 236 -4.07 5.50 0.31
CA ASN A 236 -3.49 4.30 0.93
C ASN A 236 -3.15 4.50 2.42
N TRP A 237 -2.47 3.53 3.03
CA TRP A 237 -2.09 3.56 4.44
C TRP A 237 -1.06 4.63 4.80
N SER A 238 -0.20 5.02 3.86
CA SER A 238 0.91 5.94 4.10
C SER A 238 0.42 7.39 4.20
N GLU A 239 1.18 8.22 4.92
CA GLU A 239 0.99 9.68 4.99
C GLU A 239 1.93 10.43 4.02
N SER A 240 2.60 9.70 3.12
CA SER A 240 3.55 10.29 2.17
C SER A 240 2.88 11.28 1.22
N ILE A 241 3.53 12.42 1.02
CA ILE A 241 3.10 13.43 0.03
C ILE A 241 3.24 12.93 -1.42
N TRP A 242 4.00 11.85 -1.64
CA TRP A 242 4.34 11.31 -2.96
C TRP A 242 3.24 10.47 -3.61
N LEU A 243 2.10 10.34 -2.96
CA LEU A 243 0.98 9.51 -3.42
C LEU A 243 0.01 10.34 -4.26
N TYR A 244 -0.08 10.07 -5.56
CA TYR A 244 -0.76 10.97 -6.51
C TYR A 244 -1.90 10.33 -7.32
N GLN A 245 -2.19 9.04 -7.14
CA GLN A 245 -3.25 8.38 -7.91
C GLN A 245 -4.54 8.17 -7.12
N ARG A 246 -5.65 8.16 -7.86
CA ARG A 246 -6.98 7.80 -7.34
C ARG A 246 -7.07 6.31 -6.99
N LEU A 247 -8.02 5.97 -6.11
CA LEU A 247 -8.40 4.59 -5.82
C LEU A 247 -8.91 3.86 -7.07
N ILE A 248 -8.76 2.53 -7.07
CA ILE A 248 -9.42 1.71 -8.09
C ILE A 248 -10.93 1.74 -7.88
N GLU A 249 -11.68 1.66 -8.97
CA GLU A 249 -13.14 1.69 -8.98
C GLU A 249 -13.68 0.28 -9.25
N LYS A 250 -14.39 -0.28 -8.27
CA LYS A 250 -14.90 -1.65 -8.33
C LYS A 250 -15.77 -1.94 -9.55
N SER A 251 -16.67 -1.02 -9.90
CA SER A 251 -17.55 -1.15 -11.08
C SER A 251 -16.76 -1.19 -12.38
N LYS A 252 -15.72 -0.36 -12.49
CA LYS A 252 -14.85 -0.30 -13.67
C LYS A 252 -14.02 -1.57 -13.81
N ILE A 253 -13.41 -2.08 -12.74
CA ILE A 253 -12.71 -3.39 -12.76
C ILE A 253 -13.67 -4.48 -13.23
N LYS A 254 -14.88 -4.55 -12.66
CA LYS A 254 -15.87 -5.57 -13.01
C LYS A 254 -16.24 -5.49 -14.49
N SER A 255 -16.54 -4.29 -15.01
CA SER A 255 -16.87 -4.09 -16.43
C SER A 255 -15.74 -4.56 -17.36
N ILE A 256 -14.49 -4.19 -17.04
CA ILE A 256 -13.32 -4.61 -17.80
C ILE A 256 -13.13 -6.13 -17.73
N ARG A 257 -13.34 -6.73 -16.56
CA ARG A 257 -13.25 -8.18 -16.37
C ARG A 257 -14.32 -8.95 -17.16
N ASP A 258 -15.55 -8.45 -17.16
CA ASP A 258 -16.65 -9.04 -17.94
C ASP A 258 -16.37 -8.93 -19.46
N PHE A 259 -15.71 -7.84 -19.90
CA PHE A 259 -15.23 -7.71 -21.27
C PHE A 259 -14.16 -8.76 -21.62
N LEU A 260 -13.18 -8.96 -20.73
CA LEU A 260 -12.10 -9.93 -20.92
C LEU A 260 -12.65 -11.36 -21.04
N GLU A 261 -13.60 -11.74 -20.18
CA GLU A 261 -14.24 -13.06 -20.24
C GLU A 261 -14.99 -13.28 -21.57
N LYS A 262 -15.68 -12.24 -22.08
CA LYS A 262 -16.50 -12.36 -23.29
C LYS A 262 -15.68 -12.34 -24.58
N LYS A 263 -14.66 -11.47 -24.67
CA LYS A 263 -13.87 -11.29 -25.88
C LYS A 263 -12.61 -12.15 -25.92
N GLY A 264 -11.99 -12.40 -24.77
CA GLY A 264 -10.70 -13.10 -24.71
C GLY A 264 -9.54 -12.33 -25.35
N GLU A 265 -9.69 -11.02 -25.58
CA GLU A 265 -8.69 -10.17 -26.24
C GLU A 265 -7.92 -9.31 -25.23
N ALA A 266 -6.65 -9.02 -25.52
CA ALA A 266 -5.85 -8.06 -24.76
C ALA A 266 -6.22 -6.61 -25.11
N PHE A 267 -5.93 -5.67 -24.21
CA PHE A 267 -6.09 -4.25 -24.51
C PHE A 267 -5.01 -3.79 -25.49
N TYR A 268 -5.40 -3.12 -26.57
CA TYR A 268 -4.46 -2.51 -27.52
C TYR A 268 -3.78 -1.26 -26.96
N ASN A 269 -4.42 -0.55 -26.01
CA ASN A 269 -3.83 0.62 -25.37
C ASN A 269 -2.70 0.20 -24.44
N ASN A 270 -1.61 0.97 -24.44
CA ASN A 270 -0.46 0.75 -23.58
C ASN A 270 -0.76 1.01 -22.10
N ILE A 271 -0.09 0.26 -21.23
CA ILE A 271 0.06 0.53 -19.79
C ILE A 271 1.33 1.36 -19.64
N ILE A 272 1.27 2.44 -18.86
CA ILE A 272 2.46 3.27 -18.59
C ILE A 272 2.97 2.97 -17.19
N VAL A 273 4.25 2.66 -17.09
CA VAL A 273 4.89 2.27 -15.82
C VAL A 273 6.23 2.97 -15.62
N ALA A 274 6.62 3.19 -14.36
CA ALA A 274 8.02 3.39 -14.00
C ALA A 274 8.63 2.02 -13.68
N LEU A 275 9.74 1.70 -14.32
CA LEU A 275 10.49 0.47 -14.07
C LEU A 275 11.42 0.64 -12.86
N PRO A 276 11.73 -0.45 -12.15
CA PRO A 276 12.65 -0.42 -11.02
C PRO A 276 14.07 -0.03 -11.44
N ASN A 277 14.94 0.25 -10.47
CA ASN A 277 16.37 0.30 -10.72
C ASN A 277 16.91 -1.10 -11.07
N GLY A 278 18.09 -1.17 -11.69
CA GLY A 278 18.73 -2.44 -12.06
C GLY A 278 18.20 -3.07 -13.35
N VAL A 279 17.47 -2.31 -14.16
CA VAL A 279 17.11 -2.71 -15.52
C VAL A 279 18.35 -2.72 -16.40
N VAL A 280 18.64 -3.86 -17.02
CA VAL A 280 19.77 -4.02 -17.94
C VAL A 280 19.31 -4.55 -19.28
N VAL A 281 20.06 -4.22 -20.33
CA VAL A 281 19.81 -4.66 -21.69
C VAL A 281 20.87 -5.69 -22.04
N LYS A 282 20.46 -6.83 -22.59
CA LYS A 282 21.37 -7.79 -23.21
C LYS A 282 21.30 -7.61 -24.72
N ASP A 283 22.42 -7.30 -25.35
CA ASP A 283 22.49 -7.11 -26.80
C ASP A 283 22.50 -8.44 -27.57
N ALA A 284 22.49 -8.36 -28.91
CA ALA A 284 22.51 -9.53 -29.79
C ALA A 284 23.77 -10.39 -29.63
N ALA A 285 24.90 -9.78 -29.22
CA ALA A 285 26.15 -10.49 -28.94
C ALA A 285 26.15 -11.16 -27.55
N GLY A 286 25.12 -10.93 -26.75
CA GLY A 286 24.96 -11.48 -25.41
C GLY A 286 25.65 -10.66 -24.31
N ASN A 287 26.16 -9.46 -24.63
CA ASN A 287 26.78 -8.57 -23.66
C ASN A 287 25.72 -7.79 -22.89
N TYR A 288 25.98 -7.55 -21.61
CA TYR A 288 25.13 -6.73 -20.75
C TYR A 288 25.53 -5.26 -20.91
N LYS A 289 24.54 -4.41 -21.18
CA LYS A 289 24.66 -2.96 -21.32
C LYS A 289 23.68 -2.25 -20.40
N LYS A 290 24.05 -1.06 -19.93
CA LYS A 290 23.08 -0.15 -19.32
C LYS A 290 22.17 0.39 -20.40
N ILE A 291 20.92 0.70 -20.05
CA ILE A 291 19.96 1.25 -21.03
C ILE A 291 20.50 2.55 -21.66
N ASP A 292 21.27 3.34 -20.91
CA ASP A 292 21.83 4.62 -21.36
C ASP A 292 22.88 4.52 -22.46
N GLU A 293 23.48 3.33 -22.63
CA GLU A 293 24.48 3.02 -23.65
C GLU A 293 23.82 2.73 -25.01
N ILE A 294 22.52 2.42 -25.03
CA ILE A 294 21.76 2.15 -26.25
C ILE A 294 21.45 3.49 -26.94
N SER A 295 22.00 3.70 -28.13
CA SER A 295 21.90 4.96 -28.87
C SER A 295 20.98 4.89 -30.10
N GLY A 296 20.83 3.72 -30.71
CA GLY A 296 20.00 3.49 -31.89
C GLY A 296 18.81 2.56 -31.63
N LEU A 297 18.06 2.27 -32.70
CA LEU A 297 17.10 1.16 -32.73
C LEU A 297 17.88 -0.15 -32.85
N GLU A 298 18.52 -0.58 -31.76
CA GLU A 298 19.22 -1.87 -31.71
C GLU A 298 18.19 -3.01 -31.78
N GLY A 299 18.21 -3.77 -32.87
CA GLY A 299 17.43 -5.00 -33.02
C GLY A 299 17.96 -6.12 -32.13
N ASP A 300 17.11 -7.10 -31.82
CA ASP A 300 17.47 -8.33 -31.07
C ASP A 300 18.02 -8.14 -29.65
N CYS A 301 17.77 -6.99 -29.03
CA CYS A 301 18.00 -6.82 -27.60
C CYS A 301 17.03 -7.66 -26.75
N LYS A 302 17.44 -7.94 -25.51
CA LYS A 302 16.57 -8.47 -24.46
C LYS A 302 16.59 -7.53 -23.26
N LEU A 303 15.42 -7.22 -22.72
CA LEU A 303 15.31 -6.40 -21.51
C LEU A 303 15.25 -7.32 -20.31
N ILE A 304 16.13 -7.10 -19.34
CA ILE A 304 16.19 -7.89 -18.13
C ILE A 304 15.66 -7.03 -16.98
N LEU A 305 14.57 -7.50 -16.39
CA LEU A 305 13.85 -6.81 -15.33
C LEU A 305 13.91 -7.64 -14.04
N PRO A 306 14.19 -7.05 -12.87
CA PRO A 306 14.04 -7.73 -11.59
C PRO A 306 12.63 -8.30 -11.42
N LYS A 307 12.52 -9.61 -11.16
CA LYS A 307 11.24 -10.28 -10.89
C LYS A 307 10.93 -10.17 -9.40
N LYS A 308 10.60 -8.95 -8.96
CA LYS A 308 10.30 -8.63 -7.56
C LYS A 308 8.87 -8.11 -7.41
N MET A 309 8.16 -8.54 -6.37
CA MET A 309 6.87 -7.98 -5.99
C MET A 309 7.01 -6.49 -5.73
N ASN A 310 5.97 -5.72 -6.04
CA ASN A 310 5.94 -4.27 -5.81
C ASN A 310 7.15 -3.49 -6.39
N SER A 311 7.72 -3.94 -7.51
CA SER A 311 8.87 -3.30 -8.17
C SER A 311 8.49 -2.39 -9.35
N ILE A 312 7.37 -2.65 -10.03
CA ILE A 312 6.91 -1.86 -11.17
C ILE A 312 5.83 -0.87 -10.72
N CYS A 313 6.11 0.43 -10.78
CA CYS A 313 5.11 1.45 -10.43
C CYS A 313 4.20 1.70 -11.63
N ILE A 314 2.90 1.44 -11.50
CA ILE A 314 1.94 1.81 -12.55
C ILE A 314 1.72 3.32 -12.49
N ILE A 315 1.84 4.00 -13.63
CA ILE A 315 1.51 5.41 -13.82
C ILE A 315 0.12 5.54 -14.44
N ASP A 316 -0.17 4.76 -15.49
CA ASP A 316 -1.51 4.64 -16.07
C ASP A 316 -1.88 3.20 -16.39
N GLY A 317 -3.17 2.89 -16.33
CA GLY A 317 -3.71 1.58 -16.67
C GLY A 317 -4.02 0.68 -15.48
N GLN A 318 -4.07 1.22 -14.26
CA GLN A 318 -4.35 0.43 -13.05
C GLN A 318 -5.57 -0.49 -13.17
N HIS A 319 -6.73 0.01 -13.67
CA HIS A 319 -7.94 -0.82 -13.80
C HIS A 319 -7.79 -1.95 -14.82
N ARG A 320 -6.93 -1.78 -15.83
CA ARG A 320 -6.69 -2.79 -16.89
C ARG A 320 -5.89 -3.97 -16.34
N ILE A 321 -4.81 -3.70 -15.63
CA ILE A 321 -4.02 -4.75 -14.97
C ILE A 321 -4.87 -5.45 -13.91
N TYR A 322 -5.47 -4.69 -13.00
CA TYR A 322 -6.22 -5.27 -11.90
C TYR A 322 -7.53 -5.95 -12.31
N ALA A 323 -8.02 -5.82 -13.55
CA ALA A 323 -9.15 -6.62 -14.03
C ALA A 323 -8.82 -8.12 -14.11
N HIS A 324 -7.53 -8.46 -14.25
CA HIS A 324 -7.04 -9.82 -14.24
C HIS A 324 -6.91 -10.44 -12.85
N TYR A 325 -7.36 -9.78 -11.78
CA TYR A 325 -7.19 -10.25 -10.41
C TYR A 325 -7.60 -11.71 -10.16
N GLU A 326 -6.97 -12.34 -9.17
CA GLU A 326 -7.34 -13.66 -8.64
C GLU A 326 -8.55 -13.54 -7.73
N SER A 327 -9.71 -14.03 -8.16
CA SER A 327 -10.93 -13.91 -7.35
C SER A 327 -11.00 -14.90 -6.20
N GLY A 328 -10.29 -16.03 -6.30
CA GLY A 328 -10.36 -17.14 -5.34
C GLY A 328 -11.66 -17.94 -5.38
N SER A 329 -12.57 -17.63 -6.31
CA SER A 329 -13.84 -18.35 -6.43
C SER A 329 -13.76 -19.42 -7.52
N ASN A 330 -14.50 -20.53 -7.36
CA ASN A 330 -14.57 -21.60 -8.38
C ASN A 330 -15.57 -21.27 -9.51
N SER A 331 -15.76 -19.99 -9.82
CA SER A 331 -16.73 -19.54 -10.83
C SER A 331 -16.26 -19.84 -12.25
N LYS A 332 -17.19 -19.90 -13.20
CA LYS A 332 -16.86 -20.03 -14.63
C LYS A 332 -15.94 -18.89 -15.09
N GLN A 333 -16.26 -17.66 -14.68
CA GLN A 333 -15.45 -16.49 -15.01
C GLN A 333 -14.02 -16.60 -14.49
N GLU A 334 -13.79 -17.06 -13.24
CA GLU A 334 -12.41 -17.21 -12.72
C GLU A 334 -11.61 -18.25 -13.48
N LYS A 335 -12.23 -19.37 -13.88
CA LYS A 335 -11.56 -20.42 -14.65
C LYS A 335 -11.05 -19.88 -15.99
N GLU A 336 -11.85 -19.08 -16.68
CA GLU A 336 -11.46 -18.46 -17.94
C GLU A 336 -10.43 -17.33 -17.72
N ILE A 337 -10.65 -16.44 -16.75
CA ILE A 337 -9.71 -15.37 -16.44
C ILE A 337 -8.35 -15.93 -16.00
N THR A 338 -8.29 -17.07 -15.30
CA THR A 338 -7.02 -17.72 -14.94
C THR A 338 -6.20 -18.11 -16.16
N LYS A 339 -6.86 -18.63 -17.22
CA LYS A 339 -6.18 -18.94 -18.49
C LYS A 339 -5.73 -17.66 -19.19
N LEU A 340 -6.65 -16.70 -19.33
CA LEU A 340 -6.39 -15.43 -19.99
C LEU A 340 -5.29 -14.62 -19.28
N ARG A 341 -5.21 -14.64 -17.95
CA ARG A 341 -4.17 -13.95 -17.17
C ARG A 341 -2.76 -14.40 -17.58
N LYS A 342 -2.59 -15.67 -17.95
CA LYS A 342 -1.31 -16.24 -18.40
C LYS A 342 -1.04 -16.01 -19.89
N GLN A 343 -2.08 -15.96 -20.70
CA GLN A 343 -1.98 -15.85 -22.16
C GLN A 343 -1.91 -14.40 -22.64
N LEU A 344 -2.73 -13.52 -22.06
CA LEU A 344 -2.85 -12.14 -22.49
C LEU A 344 -1.62 -11.36 -22.06
N HIS A 345 -0.93 -10.83 -23.07
CA HIS A 345 0.16 -9.89 -22.89
C HIS A 345 -0.36 -8.47 -23.08
N LEU A 346 0.04 -7.59 -22.19
CA LEU A 346 -0.28 -6.17 -22.24
C LEU A 346 0.92 -5.42 -22.81
N LEU A 347 0.67 -4.46 -23.71
CA LEU A 347 1.69 -3.54 -24.18
C LEU A 347 2.04 -2.58 -23.03
N VAL A 348 3.30 -2.57 -22.63
CA VAL A 348 3.85 -1.75 -21.56
C VAL A 348 4.79 -0.73 -22.16
N THR A 349 4.59 0.54 -21.82
CA THR A 349 5.56 1.62 -22.03
C THR A 349 6.21 1.92 -20.68
N GLY A 350 7.45 1.48 -20.51
CA GLY A 350 8.24 1.63 -19.30
C GLY A 350 9.16 2.84 -19.35
N LEU A 351 9.13 3.65 -18.30
CA LEU A 351 10.09 4.72 -18.04
C LEU A 351 11.22 4.17 -17.19
N VAL A 352 12.46 4.34 -17.64
CA VAL A 352 13.66 4.03 -16.87
C VAL A 352 14.31 5.34 -16.44
N PHE A 353 14.33 5.56 -15.13
CA PHE A 353 14.88 6.76 -14.51
C PHE A 353 16.38 6.58 -14.23
N PRO A 354 17.19 7.65 -14.33
CA PRO A 354 18.60 7.61 -13.93
C PRO A 354 18.77 7.14 -12.48
N GLU A 355 19.78 6.29 -12.22
CA GLU A 355 20.01 5.68 -10.89
C GLU A 355 20.18 6.71 -9.77
N ASN A 356 20.79 7.85 -10.09
CA ASN A 356 21.05 8.96 -9.16
C ASN A 356 19.90 10.00 -9.07
N MET A 357 18.82 9.86 -9.83
CA MET A 357 17.69 10.80 -9.76
C MET A 357 16.96 10.68 -8.42
N PRO A 358 16.79 11.79 -7.66
CA PRO A 358 16.05 11.78 -6.40
C PRO A 358 14.63 11.24 -6.54
N ASN A 359 14.14 10.53 -5.52
CA ASN A 359 12.80 9.96 -5.54
C ASN A 359 11.71 11.04 -5.73
N ALA A 360 11.88 12.21 -5.12
CA ALA A 360 10.98 13.35 -5.28
C ALA A 360 10.82 13.76 -6.76
N ASP A 361 11.92 13.85 -7.52
CA ASP A 361 11.89 14.18 -8.95
C ASP A 361 11.24 13.08 -9.78
N ARG A 362 11.55 11.81 -9.47
CA ARG A 362 10.90 10.66 -10.12
C ARG A 362 9.39 10.72 -9.95
N VAL A 363 8.92 10.96 -8.73
CA VAL A 363 7.48 11.03 -8.41
C VAL A 363 6.84 12.25 -9.06
N ARG A 364 7.50 13.40 -9.08
CA ARG A 364 7.02 14.61 -9.77
C ARG A 364 6.75 14.33 -11.24
N ILE A 365 7.73 13.79 -11.96
CA ILE A 365 7.60 13.43 -13.38
C ILE A 365 6.51 12.38 -13.60
N GLN A 366 6.46 11.34 -12.76
CA GLN A 366 5.39 10.33 -12.84
C GLN A 366 3.99 10.96 -12.65
N SER A 367 3.85 11.90 -11.71
CA SER A 367 2.59 12.56 -11.41
C SER A 367 2.13 13.51 -12.51
N GLU A 368 3.07 14.18 -13.18
CA GLU A 368 2.84 15.03 -14.35
C GLU A 368 2.34 14.17 -15.53
N ILE A 369 3.04 13.07 -15.84
CA ILE A 369 2.63 12.14 -16.89
C ILE A 369 1.23 11.57 -16.60
N PHE A 370 0.95 11.18 -15.36
CA PHE A 370 -0.39 10.73 -14.96
C PHE A 370 -1.46 11.80 -15.20
N LEU A 371 -1.18 13.05 -14.85
CA LEU A 371 -2.09 14.17 -15.05
C LEU A 371 -2.35 14.40 -16.54
N ASP A 372 -1.30 14.51 -17.35
CA ASP A 372 -1.39 14.80 -18.79
C ASP A 372 -2.23 13.75 -19.53
N ILE A 373 -2.03 12.47 -19.22
CA ILE A 373 -2.83 11.38 -19.80
C ILE A 373 -4.30 11.48 -19.42
N ASN A 374 -4.59 11.88 -18.17
CA ASN A 374 -5.95 11.90 -17.65
C ASN A 374 -6.68 13.24 -17.88
N MET A 375 -5.98 14.31 -18.28
CA MET A 375 -6.58 15.61 -18.59
C MET A 375 -7.64 15.53 -19.69
N ASN A 376 -7.37 14.74 -20.74
CA ASN A 376 -8.28 14.57 -21.88
C ASN A 376 -9.23 13.35 -21.75
N ALA A 377 -9.18 12.65 -20.61
CA ALA A 377 -9.95 11.45 -20.35
C ALA A 377 -10.94 11.64 -19.18
N LYS A 378 -11.12 10.63 -18.32
CA LYS A 378 -11.94 10.77 -17.11
C LYS A 378 -11.24 11.69 -16.11
N SER A 379 -11.86 12.85 -15.86
CA SER A 379 -11.40 13.87 -14.93
C SER A 379 -10.87 13.29 -13.62
N VAL A 380 -9.71 13.81 -13.21
CA VAL A 380 -9.04 13.45 -11.95
C VAL A 380 -9.79 14.12 -10.79
N PRO A 381 -10.09 13.39 -9.69
CA PRO A 381 -10.73 13.98 -8.52
C PRO A 381 -9.95 15.17 -7.95
N GLN A 382 -10.65 16.20 -7.47
CA GLN A 382 -10.03 17.46 -7.01
C GLN A 382 -9.03 17.28 -5.87
N ASN A 383 -9.29 16.36 -4.94
CA ASN A 383 -8.35 16.04 -3.85
C ASN A 383 -7.05 15.40 -4.36
N VAL A 384 -7.09 14.69 -5.48
CA VAL A 384 -5.93 14.11 -6.14
C VAL A 384 -5.18 15.19 -6.92
N LEU A 385 -5.88 16.10 -7.60
CA LEU A 385 -5.28 17.26 -8.26
C LEU A 385 -4.51 18.16 -7.29
N LEU A 386 -5.10 18.45 -6.13
CA LEU A 386 -4.42 19.21 -5.07
C LEU A 386 -3.14 18.51 -4.61
N GLN A 387 -3.15 17.19 -4.48
CA GLN A 387 -1.99 16.40 -4.13
C GLN A 387 -0.88 16.45 -5.20
N ILE A 388 -1.24 16.36 -6.49
CA ILE A 388 -0.29 16.49 -7.60
C ILE A 388 0.34 17.88 -7.61
N LYS A 389 -0.48 18.94 -7.45
CA LYS A 389 0.02 20.32 -7.33
C LYS A 389 1.00 20.47 -6.17
N ARG A 390 0.71 19.82 -5.03
CA ARG A 390 1.59 19.84 -3.86
C ARG A 390 2.92 19.13 -4.10
N ILE A 391 2.95 18.08 -4.90
CA ILE A 391 4.21 17.42 -5.31
C ILE A 391 5.02 18.35 -6.22
N GLY A 392 4.36 19.02 -7.17
CA GLY A 392 5.03 19.93 -8.10
C GLY A 392 5.53 21.23 -7.47
N ASP A 393 4.72 21.84 -6.58
CA ASP A 393 5.06 23.06 -5.87
C ASP A 393 4.56 23.04 -4.41
N PRO A 394 5.38 22.53 -3.47
CA PRO A 394 4.99 22.38 -2.05
C PRO A 394 4.69 23.71 -1.33
N ILE A 395 5.21 24.84 -1.83
CA ILE A 395 5.05 26.17 -1.23
C ILE A 395 3.94 27.01 -1.86
N SER A 396 3.23 26.48 -2.86
CA SER A 396 2.07 27.17 -3.44
C SER A 396 1.00 27.41 -2.37
N ASP A 397 0.19 28.47 -2.52
CA ASP A 397 -0.87 28.81 -1.56
C ASP A 397 -1.84 27.64 -1.30
N GLU A 398 -2.18 26.88 -2.36
CA GLU A 398 -3.05 25.69 -2.23
C GLU A 398 -2.35 24.55 -1.48
N SER A 399 -1.05 24.37 -1.70
CA SER A 399 -0.22 23.37 -1.02
C SER A 399 -0.09 23.67 0.48
N LEU A 400 0.24 24.91 0.82
CA LEU A 400 0.32 25.38 2.22
C LEU A 400 -1.02 25.21 2.94
N ALA A 401 -2.12 25.57 2.28
CA ALA A 401 -3.46 25.38 2.84
C ALA A 401 -3.75 23.89 3.10
N GLN A 402 -3.32 22.99 2.21
CA GLN A 402 -3.46 21.56 2.44
C GLN A 402 -2.65 21.07 3.66
N PHE A 403 -1.40 21.52 3.82
CA PHE A 403 -0.58 21.21 5.01
C PHE A 403 -1.26 21.65 6.30
N VAL A 404 -1.83 22.86 6.33
CA VAL A 404 -2.55 23.37 7.50
C VAL A 404 -3.78 22.53 7.81
N VAL A 405 -4.61 22.18 6.81
CA VAL A 405 -5.77 21.30 7.02
C VAL A 405 -5.36 19.93 7.57
N GLU A 406 -4.26 19.35 7.05
CA GLU A 406 -3.73 18.08 7.54
C GLU A 406 -3.26 18.17 8.99
N LYS A 407 -2.60 19.26 9.38
CA LYS A 407 -2.19 19.51 10.78
C LYS A 407 -3.38 19.72 11.70
N LEU A 408 -4.36 20.54 11.30
CA LEU A 408 -5.61 20.73 12.05
C LEU A 408 -6.39 19.41 12.24
N ASN A 409 -6.29 18.47 11.29
CA ASN A 409 -6.93 17.17 11.43
C ASN A 409 -6.24 16.24 12.45
N LYS A 410 -4.97 16.49 12.79
CA LYS A 410 -4.21 15.63 13.72
C LYS A 410 -4.48 15.97 15.18
N GLU A 411 -4.74 17.24 15.50
CA GLU A 411 -4.84 17.72 16.88
C GLU A 411 -5.85 18.86 17.07
N GLY A 412 -6.22 19.09 18.34
CA GLY A 412 -7.13 20.17 18.71
C GLY A 412 -8.59 19.93 18.31
N ILE A 413 -9.35 21.02 18.15
CA ILE A 413 -10.81 20.99 17.94
C ILE A 413 -11.23 20.36 16.59
N PHE A 414 -10.32 20.33 15.60
CA PHE A 414 -10.58 19.77 14.28
C PHE A 414 -10.08 18.34 14.12
N GLN A 415 -9.58 17.74 15.20
CA GLN A 415 -9.06 16.38 15.19
C GLN A 415 -10.10 15.43 14.58
N ASN A 416 -9.70 14.72 13.51
CA ASN A 416 -10.51 13.76 12.78
C ASN A 416 -11.81 14.26 12.12
N LEU A 417 -11.99 15.58 12.02
CA LEU A 417 -13.18 16.15 11.39
C LEU A 417 -13.06 16.27 9.87
N PHE A 418 -11.85 16.31 9.32
CA PHE A 418 -11.63 16.53 7.88
C PHE A 418 -11.51 15.22 7.11
N GLN A 419 -12.06 15.20 5.89
CA GLN A 419 -11.99 14.08 4.96
C GLN A 419 -10.58 14.01 4.35
N MET A 420 -9.68 13.27 5.00
CA MET A 420 -8.30 13.05 4.52
C MET A 420 -8.25 11.98 3.42
N SER A 421 -9.13 10.99 3.51
CA SER A 421 -9.29 9.91 2.53
C SER A 421 -10.67 9.95 1.88
N SER A 422 -10.76 9.57 0.60
CA SER A 422 -12.07 9.36 -0.05
C SER A 422 -12.89 8.21 0.55
N LEU A 423 -12.27 7.37 1.38
CA LEU A 423 -12.92 6.29 2.14
C LEU A 423 -13.50 6.75 3.48
N ASP A 424 -13.22 7.98 3.90
CA ASP A 424 -13.79 8.53 5.13
C ASP A 424 -15.23 8.99 4.88
N ASN A 425 -16.15 8.52 5.71
CA ASN A 425 -17.57 8.86 5.65
C ASN A 425 -17.93 9.91 6.71
N GLY A 426 -18.80 10.87 6.34
CA GLY A 426 -19.35 11.86 7.27
C GLY A 426 -18.36 12.95 7.74
N LYS A 427 -17.20 13.06 7.08
CA LYS A 427 -16.18 14.09 7.39
C LYS A 427 -16.31 15.32 6.48
N ILE A 428 -15.72 16.44 6.92
CA ILE A 428 -15.72 17.73 6.21
C ILE A 428 -14.82 17.64 4.97
N LYS A 429 -15.39 17.88 3.79
CA LYS A 429 -14.62 17.90 2.53
C LYS A 429 -13.63 19.08 2.52
N THR A 430 -12.40 18.81 2.16
CA THR A 430 -11.29 19.78 2.30
C THR A 430 -11.03 20.60 1.05
N ALA A 431 -11.35 20.07 -0.14
CA ALA A 431 -10.98 20.71 -1.41
C ALA A 431 -11.50 22.15 -1.54
N SER A 432 -12.76 22.41 -1.15
CA SER A 432 -13.33 23.76 -1.19
C SER A 432 -12.70 24.69 -0.14
N ILE A 433 -12.41 24.18 1.06
CA ILE A 433 -11.77 24.95 2.13
C ILE A 433 -10.38 25.39 1.69
N VAL A 434 -9.60 24.47 1.12
CA VAL A 434 -8.26 24.74 0.58
C VAL A 434 -8.34 25.81 -0.53
N ARG A 435 -9.19 25.59 -1.54
CA ARG A 435 -9.20 26.42 -2.76
C ARG A 435 -9.85 27.80 -2.60
N PHE A 436 -10.82 27.94 -1.71
CA PHE A 436 -11.65 29.14 -1.64
C PHE A 436 -11.57 29.90 -0.33
N ALA A 437 -11.05 29.29 0.75
CA ALA A 437 -10.91 29.96 2.04
C ALA A 437 -9.44 30.08 2.45
N LEU A 438 -8.80 28.95 2.71
CA LEU A 438 -7.56 28.93 3.47
C LEU A 438 -6.34 29.41 2.68
N LYS A 439 -6.27 29.16 1.35
CA LYS A 439 -5.12 29.58 0.53
C LYS A 439 -4.81 31.08 0.63
N TYR A 440 -5.84 31.91 0.75
CA TYR A 440 -5.67 33.36 0.88
C TYR A 440 -5.16 33.79 2.25
N LEU A 441 -5.41 32.98 3.30
CA LEU A 441 -4.97 33.24 4.66
C LEU A 441 -3.53 32.80 4.89
N VAL A 442 -3.05 31.78 4.18
CA VAL A 442 -1.71 31.19 4.37
C VAL A 442 -0.69 31.59 3.29
N THR A 443 -1.10 32.40 2.32
CA THR A 443 -0.24 32.79 1.19
C THR A 443 1.08 33.43 1.65
N ALA A 444 2.17 33.02 1.03
CA ALA A 444 3.50 33.61 1.25
C ALA A 444 3.68 34.94 0.47
N SER A 445 2.79 35.23 -0.48
CA SER A 445 2.84 36.42 -1.33
C SER A 445 1.48 37.13 -1.33
N PRO A 446 1.05 37.73 -0.21
CA PRO A 446 -0.22 38.44 -0.14
C PRO A 446 -0.24 39.62 -1.12
N ALA A 447 -1.43 39.95 -1.63
CA ALA A 447 -1.63 41.14 -2.46
C ALA A 447 -1.26 42.43 -1.68
N GLU A 448 -0.93 43.49 -2.41
CA GLU A 448 -0.61 44.80 -1.81
C GLU A 448 -1.67 45.21 -0.79
N GLU A 449 -1.21 45.74 0.35
CA GLU A 449 -2.01 46.16 1.52
C GLU A 449 -2.73 45.03 2.29
N LYS A 450 -2.56 43.76 1.91
CA LYS A 450 -3.11 42.61 2.66
C LYS A 450 -2.01 41.91 3.46
N GLN A 451 -2.40 41.40 4.63
CA GLN A 451 -1.56 40.54 5.45
C GLN A 451 -2.09 39.11 5.43
N SER A 452 -1.18 38.16 5.57
CA SER A 452 -1.52 36.74 5.72
C SER A 452 -0.95 36.22 7.04
N LEU A 453 -1.33 35.01 7.43
CA LEU A 453 -0.74 34.33 8.59
C LEU A 453 0.77 34.14 8.42
N PHE A 454 1.26 34.04 7.19
CA PHE A 454 2.70 33.96 6.90
C PHE A 454 3.45 35.24 7.29
N THR A 455 2.80 36.42 7.19
CA THR A 455 3.38 37.69 7.65
C THR A 455 3.81 37.62 9.12
N TYR A 456 2.98 36.98 9.95
CA TYR A 456 3.19 36.84 11.40
C TYR A 456 3.91 35.55 11.81
N TRP A 457 4.16 34.64 10.87
CA TRP A 457 4.92 33.43 11.14
C TRP A 457 6.37 33.79 11.48
N ASN A 458 6.85 33.28 12.61
CA ASN A 458 8.16 33.55 13.18
C ASN A 458 9.23 32.52 12.78
N GLY A 459 8.94 31.66 11.80
CA GLY A 459 9.91 30.72 11.24
C GLY A 459 10.89 31.39 10.27
N ASP A 460 11.81 30.60 9.73
CA ASP A 460 12.84 31.08 8.80
C ASP A 460 12.25 31.30 7.39
N LYS A 461 11.84 32.54 7.13
CA LYS A 461 11.28 32.96 5.83
C LYS A 461 12.30 32.88 4.69
N THR A 462 13.60 32.99 4.99
CA THR A 462 14.65 32.91 3.98
C THR A 462 14.83 31.46 3.53
N ALA A 463 14.93 30.53 4.48
CA ALA A 463 15.01 29.09 4.19
C ALA A 463 13.73 28.57 3.50
N PHE A 464 12.56 29.08 3.89
CA PHE A 464 11.29 28.79 3.24
C PHE A 464 11.30 29.20 1.75
N ASN A 465 11.72 30.45 1.46
CA ASN A 465 11.73 30.99 0.09
C ASN A 465 12.79 30.34 -0.81
N ASN A 466 13.94 29.97 -0.25
CA ASN A 466 14.98 29.24 -0.98
C ASN A 466 14.56 27.78 -1.28
N LYS A 467 13.40 27.34 -0.78
CA LYS A 467 12.99 25.93 -0.78
C LYS A 467 14.02 25.02 -0.10
N ASP A 468 14.90 25.57 0.75
CA ASP A 468 15.96 24.83 1.44
C ASP A 468 15.35 23.84 2.45
N GLU A 469 14.27 24.23 3.14
CA GLU A 469 13.44 23.36 3.99
C GLU A 469 12.66 22.28 3.19
N PHE A 470 12.41 22.54 1.91
CA PHE A 470 11.79 21.59 0.97
C PHE A 470 12.84 20.84 0.14
N SER A 471 14.13 21.00 0.45
CA SER A 471 15.16 20.23 -0.20
C SER A 471 14.88 18.75 0.04
N PRO A 472 15.17 17.87 -0.94
CA PRO A 472 15.07 16.44 -0.77
C PRO A 472 15.79 15.93 0.49
N THR A 473 16.73 16.69 1.05
CA THR A 473 17.53 16.36 2.25
C THR A 473 16.78 16.58 3.58
N ILE A 474 15.90 17.58 3.69
CA ILE A 474 15.07 17.82 4.90
C ILE A 474 13.72 17.10 4.77
N MET A 475 13.16 17.01 3.57
CA MET A 475 12.11 16.02 3.29
C MET A 475 12.62 14.60 3.51
N ARG A 476 13.93 14.32 3.32
CA ARG A 476 14.59 13.09 3.79
C ARG A 476 14.65 12.92 5.31
N SER A 477 14.46 13.96 6.13
CA SER A 477 14.40 13.81 7.60
C SER A 477 12.98 13.50 8.08
N ILE A 478 11.97 14.12 7.44
CA ILE A 478 10.55 13.75 7.56
C ILE A 478 10.33 12.35 6.96
N GLU A 479 10.99 12.05 5.85
CA GLU A 479 11.08 10.72 5.30
C GLU A 479 11.95 9.83 6.15
N ALA A 480 13.07 10.20 6.79
CA ALA A 480 13.87 9.30 7.65
C ALA A 480 13.08 8.87 8.89
N GLN A 481 12.24 9.76 9.43
CA GLN A 481 11.23 9.40 10.44
C GLN A 481 10.13 8.49 9.88
N ALA A 482 9.95 8.43 8.56
CA ALA A 482 9.07 7.51 7.83
C ALA A 482 9.80 6.40 7.01
N GLN A 483 11.14 6.36 7.00
CA GLN A 483 12.06 5.56 6.16
C GLN A 483 13.00 4.73 7.06
N GLY A 484 12.68 4.61 8.35
CA GLY A 484 12.77 3.29 8.97
C GLY A 484 11.95 2.20 8.24
N TYR A 485 11.20 2.59 7.19
CA TYR A 485 10.32 1.75 6.37
C TYR A 485 10.66 1.73 4.85
N LEU A 486 11.87 2.08 4.40
CA LEU A 486 12.25 1.99 2.96
C LEU A 486 13.75 1.83 2.67
N SER A 487 14.49 1.13 3.53
CA SER A 487 15.83 0.58 3.22
C SER A 487 15.99 -0.83 3.74
#